data_AF-A0A439LPC1-F1
#
_entry.id   AF-A0A439LPC1-F1
#
_cell.length_a   1.000
_cell.length_b   1.000
_cell.length_c   1.000
_cell.angle_alpha   90.00
_cell.angle_beta   90.00
_cell.angle_gamma   90.00
#
_symmetry.space_group_name_H-M   'P 1'
#
loop_
_entity.id
_entity.type
_entity.pdbx_description
1 polymer ?
#
loop_
_entity_poly.entity_id
_entity_poly.type
_entity_poly.pdbx_seq_one_letter_code
_entity_poly.pdbx_strand_id
1 'polypeptide(L)'
;MTENVVKTLTDPAFLIALLVGIAVFATVFTLLPAFGGNQLKARMKSVALERDELRAKQRARLAIEADRRRKGLREEQSIGMRNIVDRLDLRRALADEGTLQKLKVAGFRGQNPLTRFLFFRLVLPFVGFALAAMYLFVLGGLPEQPPLIKLFVCIVVAYAGFY
;
A
#
# COMPACT_ATOMS: atom_id res chain seq x y z
N MET A 1 -47.03 -78.72 -30.31
CA MET A 1 -46.76 -77.37 -29.74
C MET A 1 -45.29 -77.24 -29.32
N THR A 2 -44.74 -78.20 -28.58
CA THR A 2 -43.33 -78.21 -28.13
C THR A 2 -42.32 -78.33 -29.28
N GLU A 3 -42.56 -79.16 -30.29
CA GLU A 3 -41.65 -79.35 -31.43
C GLU A 3 -41.47 -78.09 -32.29
N ASN A 4 -42.53 -77.30 -32.48
CA ASN A 4 -42.43 -76.02 -33.20
C ASN A 4 -41.61 -75.00 -32.42
N VAL A 5 -41.78 -74.94 -31.10
CA VAL A 5 -40.99 -74.06 -30.22
C VAL A 5 -39.51 -74.43 -30.25
N VAL A 6 -39.18 -75.72 -30.26
CA VAL A 6 -37.80 -76.20 -30.37
C VAL A 6 -37.20 -75.88 -31.74
N LYS A 7 -37.99 -75.97 -32.82
CA LYS A 7 -37.55 -75.59 -34.18
C LYS A 7 -37.26 -74.09 -34.29
N THR A 8 -38.10 -73.21 -33.74
CA THR A 8 -37.83 -71.76 -33.73
C THR A 8 -36.67 -71.38 -32.82
N LEU A 9 -36.49 -72.08 -31.69
CA LEU A 9 -35.35 -71.86 -30.78
C LEU A 9 -34.01 -72.34 -31.36
N THR A 10 -34.04 -73.28 -32.32
CA THR A 10 -32.84 -73.82 -32.99
C THR A 10 -32.65 -73.25 -34.40
N ASP A 11 -33.54 -72.35 -34.85
CA ASP A 11 -33.44 -71.70 -36.16
C ASP A 11 -32.27 -70.69 -36.15
N PRO A 12 -31.25 -70.86 -37.02
CA PRO A 12 -30.13 -69.93 -37.12
C PRO A 12 -30.56 -68.48 -37.31
N ALA A 13 -31.64 -68.22 -38.07
CA ALA A 13 -32.11 -66.87 -38.33
C ALA A 13 -32.64 -66.18 -37.05
N PHE A 14 -33.36 -66.92 -36.21
CA PHE A 14 -33.88 -66.41 -34.94
C PHE A 14 -32.74 -66.14 -33.93
N LEU A 15 -31.77 -67.05 -33.83
CA LEU A 15 -30.60 -66.89 -32.96
C LEU A 15 -29.75 -65.68 -33.37
N ILE A 16 -29.53 -65.49 -34.68
CA ILE A 16 -28.81 -64.32 -35.20
C ILE A 16 -29.58 -63.04 -34.88
N ALA A 17 -30.90 -62.99 -35.13
CA ALA A 17 -31.72 -61.81 -34.85
C ALA A 17 -31.71 -61.45 -33.35
N LEU A 18 -31.79 -62.45 -32.46
CA LEU A 18 -31.70 -62.27 -31.01
C LEU A 18 -30.35 -61.68 -30.60
N LEU A 19 -29.25 -62.27 -31.07
CA LEU A 19 -27.89 -61.81 -30.75
C LEU A 19 -27.61 -60.40 -31.28
N VAL A 20 -28.06 -60.11 -32.51
CA VAL A 20 -27.95 -58.76 -33.09
C VAL A 20 -28.77 -57.76 -32.28
N GLY A 21 -29.99 -58.11 -31.87
CA GLY A 21 -30.82 -57.27 -31.02
C GLY A 21 -30.13 -56.92 -29.69
N ILE A 22 -29.53 -57.92 -29.04
CA ILE A 22 -28.75 -57.73 -27.81
C ILE A 22 -27.53 -56.84 -28.06
N ALA A 23 -26.80 -57.06 -29.17
CA ALA A 23 -25.62 -56.27 -29.53
C ALA A 23 -25.95 -54.80 -29.82
N VAL A 24 -27.05 -54.53 -30.53
CA VAL A 24 -27.54 -53.17 -30.79
C VAL A 24 -28.00 -52.49 -29.51
N PHE A 25 -28.72 -53.21 -28.64
CA PHE A 25 -29.13 -52.68 -27.34
C PHE A 25 -27.91 -52.32 -26.46
N ALA A 26 -26.92 -53.22 -26.39
CA ALA A 26 -25.69 -53.01 -25.63
C ALA A 26 -24.90 -51.80 -26.17
N THR A 27 -24.79 -51.65 -27.49
CA THR A 27 -24.09 -50.51 -28.10
C THR A 27 -24.80 -49.18 -27.84
N VAL A 28 -26.13 -49.13 -27.95
CA VAL A 28 -26.90 -47.91 -27.61
C VAL A 28 -26.75 -47.54 -26.13
N PHE A 29 -26.81 -48.53 -25.22
CA PHE A 29 -26.62 -48.30 -23.79
C PHE A 29 -25.21 -47.81 -23.46
N THR A 30 -24.20 -48.30 -24.17
CA THR A 30 -22.80 -47.91 -23.98
C THR A 30 -22.50 -46.53 -24.57
N LEU A 31 -23.22 -46.09 -25.61
CA LEU A 31 -23.06 -44.76 -26.22
C LEU A 31 -23.86 -43.65 -25.51
N LEU A 32 -24.92 -43.99 -24.77
CA LEU A 32 -25.74 -43.03 -24.00
C LEU A 32 -24.93 -42.02 -23.16
N PRO A 33 -23.86 -42.42 -22.43
CA PRO A 33 -23.02 -41.50 -21.66
C PRO A 33 -22.24 -40.51 -22.53
N ALA A 34 -21.91 -40.85 -23.78
CA ALA A 34 -21.15 -40.00 -24.70
C ALA A 34 -21.98 -38.84 -25.25
N PHE A 35 -23.31 -38.98 -25.27
CA PHE A 35 -24.26 -37.90 -25.61
C PHE A 35 -24.63 -37.03 -24.40
N GLY A 36 -24.12 -37.36 -23.20
CA GLY A 36 -24.29 -36.55 -22.00
C GLY A 36 -23.59 -35.19 -22.12
N GLY A 37 -24.21 -34.15 -21.55
CA GLY A 37 -23.69 -32.79 -21.58
C GLY A 37 -22.27 -32.66 -20.99
N ASN A 38 -21.55 -31.62 -21.42
CA ASN A 38 -20.14 -31.41 -21.05
C ASN A 38 -19.97 -31.00 -19.56
N GLN A 39 -19.87 -31.99 -18.69
CA GLN A 39 -19.61 -31.86 -17.23
C GLN A 39 -18.38 -30.99 -16.93
N LEU A 40 -17.36 -31.03 -17.78
CA LEU A 40 -16.13 -30.26 -17.61
C LEU A 40 -16.39 -28.75 -17.76
N LYS A 41 -17.22 -28.35 -18.73
CA LYS A 41 -17.59 -26.95 -18.95
C LYS A 41 -18.35 -26.37 -17.76
N ALA A 42 -19.23 -27.16 -17.14
CA ALA A 42 -19.94 -26.76 -15.93
C ALA A 42 -18.98 -26.53 -14.75
N ARG A 43 -18.03 -27.44 -14.54
CA ARG A 43 -16.99 -27.33 -13.49
C ARG A 43 -16.03 -26.17 -13.75
N MET A 44 -15.65 -25.92 -15.00
CA MET A 44 -14.80 -24.77 -15.33
C MET A 44 -15.49 -23.45 -14.99
N LYS A 45 -16.81 -23.35 -15.22
CA LYS A 45 -17.58 -22.15 -14.88
C LYS A 45 -17.64 -21.91 -13.37
N SER A 46 -17.82 -22.96 -12.56
CA SER A 46 -17.82 -22.81 -11.10
C SER A 46 -16.44 -22.40 -10.57
N VAL A 47 -15.37 -23.00 -11.09
CA VAL A 47 -13.99 -22.65 -10.71
C VAL A 47 -13.64 -21.22 -11.14
N ALA A 48 -14.11 -20.77 -12.31
CA ALA A 48 -13.88 -19.41 -12.78
C ALA A 48 -14.50 -18.36 -11.82
N LEU A 49 -15.73 -18.58 -11.39
CA LEU A 49 -16.42 -17.70 -10.43
C LEU A 49 -15.67 -17.62 -9.09
N GLU A 50 -15.23 -18.75 -8.57
CA GLU A 50 -14.49 -18.81 -7.30
C GLU A 50 -13.12 -18.10 -7.40
N ARG A 51 -12.43 -18.26 -8.53
CA ARG A 51 -11.16 -17.54 -8.79
C ARG A 51 -11.36 -16.03 -8.88
N ASP A 52 -12.45 -15.57 -9.49
CA ASP A 52 -12.73 -14.14 -9.60
C ASP A 52 -13.11 -13.52 -8.25
N GLU A 53 -13.84 -14.24 -7.40
CA GLU A 53 -14.11 -13.83 -6.02
C GLU A 53 -12.81 -13.71 -5.20
N LEU A 54 -11.91 -14.69 -5.31
CA LEU A 54 -10.60 -14.66 -4.64
C LEU A 54 -9.74 -13.50 -5.12
N ARG A 55 -9.72 -13.23 -6.43
CA ARG A 55 -9.00 -12.07 -7.01
C ARG A 55 -9.56 -10.75 -6.49
N ALA A 56 -10.88 -10.61 -6.39
CA ALA A 56 -11.52 -9.42 -5.86
C ALA A 56 -11.14 -9.20 -4.38
N LYS A 57 -11.19 -10.26 -3.55
CA LYS A 57 -10.79 -10.22 -2.14
C LYS A 57 -9.30 -9.84 -1.97
N GLN A 58 -8.41 -10.40 -2.79
CA GLN A 58 -6.99 -10.07 -2.74
C GLN A 58 -6.72 -8.61 -3.14
N ARG A 59 -7.37 -8.11 -4.20
CA ARG A 59 -7.26 -6.69 -4.59
C ARG A 59 -7.76 -5.75 -3.49
N ALA A 60 -8.87 -6.07 -2.84
CA ALA A 60 -9.38 -5.28 -1.72
C ALA A 60 -8.40 -5.28 -0.53
N ARG A 61 -7.81 -6.42 -0.18
CA ARG A 61 -6.76 -6.50 0.87
C ARG A 61 -5.53 -5.67 0.51
N LEU A 62 -5.03 -5.80 -0.71
CA LEU A 62 -3.88 -5.02 -1.19
C LEU A 62 -4.16 -3.52 -1.22
N ALA A 63 -5.38 -3.08 -1.57
CA ALA A 63 -5.77 -1.68 -1.51
C ALA A 63 -5.73 -1.13 -0.07
N ILE A 64 -6.26 -1.89 0.90
CA ILE A 64 -6.24 -1.53 2.33
C ILE A 64 -4.79 -1.49 2.87
N GLU A 65 -3.96 -2.46 2.50
CA GLU A 65 -2.54 -2.49 2.89
C GLU A 65 -1.73 -1.37 2.23
N ALA A 66 -2.03 -1.03 0.96
CA ALA A 66 -1.41 0.08 0.26
C ALA A 66 -1.77 1.42 0.88
N ASP A 67 -3.02 1.61 1.31
CA ASP A 67 -3.44 2.80 2.05
C ASP A 67 -2.79 2.89 3.43
N ARG A 68 -2.66 1.77 4.16
CA ARG A 68 -1.89 1.75 5.42
C ARG A 68 -0.41 2.04 5.21
N ARG A 69 0.22 1.47 4.17
CA ARG A 69 1.63 1.74 3.82
C ARG A 69 1.85 3.18 3.36
N ARG A 70 0.92 3.77 2.61
CA ARG A 70 0.97 5.20 2.22
C ARG A 70 0.90 6.12 3.43
N LYS A 71 0.15 5.74 4.48
CA LYS A 71 0.07 6.49 5.73
C LYS A 71 1.34 6.40 6.60
N GLY A 72 2.17 5.37 6.44
CA GLY A 72 3.33 5.12 7.32
C GLY A 72 4.72 5.36 6.71
N LEU A 73 4.88 5.24 5.38
CA LEU A 73 6.20 5.28 4.73
C LEU A 73 6.46 6.51 3.88
N ARG A 74 5.43 7.33 3.61
CA ARG A 74 5.60 8.62 2.95
C ARG A 74 5.61 9.67 4.04
N GLU A 75 6.79 10.25 4.28
CA GLU A 75 6.93 11.37 5.19
C GLU A 75 5.93 12.46 4.76
N GLU A 76 4.87 12.64 5.55
CA GLU A 76 3.83 13.61 5.23
C GLU A 76 4.49 14.98 5.25
N GLN A 77 4.53 15.61 4.07
CA GLN A 77 5.12 16.93 3.93
C GLN A 77 4.23 17.87 4.72
N SER A 78 4.75 18.45 5.82
CA SER A 78 3.97 19.35 6.66
C SER A 78 3.66 20.61 5.87
N ILE A 79 2.47 20.67 5.26
CA ILE A 79 2.03 21.74 4.35
C ILE A 79 2.18 23.11 5.03
N GLY A 80 1.91 23.19 6.35
CA GLY A 80 2.05 24.43 7.14
C GLY A 80 3.48 24.99 7.16
N MET A 81 4.49 24.14 7.39
CA MET A 81 5.89 24.59 7.46
C MET A 81 6.44 24.96 6.08
N ARG A 82 6.00 24.28 5.01
CA ARG A 82 6.34 24.64 3.63
C ARG A 82 5.76 26.00 3.25
N ASN A 83 4.50 26.26 3.59
CA ASN A 83 3.87 27.56 3.34
C ASN A 83 4.57 28.70 4.08
N ILE A 84 5.03 28.49 5.33
CA ILE A 84 5.75 29.52 6.08
C ILE A 84 7.13 29.79 5.46
N VAL A 85 7.86 28.74 5.07
CA VAL A 85 9.19 28.85 4.42
C VAL A 85 9.11 29.50 3.04
N ASP A 86 8.08 29.18 2.26
CA ASP A 86 7.86 29.73 0.92
C ASP A 86 7.32 31.18 0.97
N ARG A 87 6.51 31.54 1.98
CA ARG A 87 5.99 32.91 2.17
C ARG A 87 7.05 33.89 2.67
N LEU A 88 8.00 33.43 3.47
CA LEU A 88 9.09 34.25 4.04
C LEU A 88 10.37 34.25 3.15
N ASP A 89 10.30 33.63 1.97
CA ASP A 89 11.41 33.49 0.99
C ASP A 89 12.74 33.01 1.63
N LEU A 90 12.62 32.12 2.61
CA LEU A 90 13.74 31.57 3.40
C LEU A 90 14.73 30.76 2.57
N ARG A 91 14.26 30.22 1.44
CA ARG A 91 15.10 29.56 0.43
C ARG A 91 16.03 30.53 -0.30
N ARG A 92 15.77 31.83 -0.27
CA ARG A 92 16.56 32.82 -1.00
C ARG A 92 17.44 33.67 -0.08
N ALA A 93 16.99 33.93 1.15
CA ALA A 93 17.75 34.70 2.12
C ALA A 93 18.83 33.90 2.88
N LEU A 94 18.60 32.59 3.12
CA LEU A 94 19.44 31.76 4.01
C LEU A 94 19.86 30.40 3.42
N ALA A 95 19.65 30.17 2.12
CA ALA A 95 20.10 28.93 1.48
C ALA A 95 21.60 28.99 1.18
N ASP A 96 22.39 28.70 2.20
CA ASP A 96 23.81 28.42 2.03
C ASP A 96 23.98 27.10 1.26
N GLU A 97 24.61 27.13 0.09
CA GLU A 97 24.89 25.93 -0.72
C GLU A 97 25.66 24.87 0.08
N GLY A 98 26.49 25.29 1.03
CA GLY A 98 27.19 24.41 1.96
C GLY A 98 26.27 23.61 2.88
N THR A 99 25.13 24.18 3.31
CA THR A 99 24.13 23.50 4.14
C THR A 99 23.40 22.43 3.33
N LEU A 100 23.09 22.72 2.07
CA LEU A 100 22.49 21.77 1.14
C LEU A 100 23.40 20.56 0.88
N GLN A 101 24.70 20.80 0.69
CA GLN A 101 25.67 19.72 0.50
C GLN A 101 25.80 18.85 1.77
N LYS A 102 25.87 19.46 2.96
CA LYS A 102 25.90 18.72 4.24
C LYS A 102 24.64 17.86 4.44
N LEU A 103 23.46 18.38 4.12
CA LEU A 103 22.20 17.61 4.19
C LEU A 103 22.17 16.45 3.17
N LYS A 104 22.70 16.66 1.97
CA LYS A 104 22.82 15.60 0.95
C LYS A 104 23.79 14.50 1.37
N VAL A 105 24.94 14.86 1.97
CA VAL A 105 25.93 13.91 2.52
C VAL A 105 25.35 13.12 3.68
N ALA A 106 24.54 13.76 4.54
CA ALA A 106 23.83 13.11 5.65
C ALA A 106 22.65 12.20 5.21
N GLY A 107 22.41 12.05 3.90
CA GLY A 107 21.35 11.17 3.37
C GLY A 107 19.97 11.83 3.25
N PHE A 108 19.82 13.11 3.64
CA PHE A 108 18.57 13.86 3.54
C PHE A 108 18.40 14.50 2.16
N ARG A 109 18.03 13.67 1.17
CA ARG A 109 17.91 14.09 -0.25
C ARG A 109 16.53 14.66 -0.62
N GLY A 110 15.56 14.66 0.31
CA GLY A 110 14.20 15.17 0.09
C GLY A 110 14.07 16.67 0.32
N GLN A 111 12.98 17.27 -0.20
CA GLN A 111 12.67 18.69 0.07
C GLN A 111 12.19 18.94 1.51
N ASN A 112 11.64 17.94 2.19
CA ASN A 112 11.03 18.08 3.52
C ASN A 112 12.07 18.33 4.65
N PRO A 113 13.20 17.59 4.71
CA PRO A 113 14.25 17.86 5.70
C PRO A 113 14.91 19.22 5.52
N LEU A 114 15.06 19.68 4.27
CA LEU A 114 15.63 20.98 3.96
C LEU A 114 14.73 22.12 4.49
N THR A 115 13.43 22.05 4.18
CA THR A 115 12.44 23.04 4.64
C THR A 115 12.39 23.09 6.18
N ARG A 116 12.46 21.94 6.87
CA ARG A 116 12.53 21.86 8.34
C ARG A 116 13.77 22.51 8.92
N PHE A 117 14.94 22.17 8.39
CA PHE A 117 16.20 22.71 8.89
C PHE A 117 16.26 24.23 8.75
N LEU A 118 15.83 24.76 7.60
CA LEU A 118 15.76 26.22 7.37
C LEU A 118 14.76 26.90 8.31
N PHE A 119 13.60 26.28 8.56
CA PHE A 119 12.61 26.80 9.50
C PHE A 119 13.14 26.85 10.94
N PHE A 120 13.73 25.77 11.43
CA PHE A 120 14.29 25.73 12.79
C PHE A 120 15.45 26.71 12.96
N ARG A 121 16.34 26.85 11.98
CA ARG A 121 17.44 27.83 12.01
C ARG A 121 16.93 29.27 12.13
N LEU A 122 15.78 29.59 11.53
CA LEU A 122 15.18 30.91 11.70
C LEU A 122 14.48 31.06 13.05
N VAL A 123 13.74 30.05 13.52
CA VAL A 123 12.93 30.17 14.75
C VAL A 123 13.77 30.08 16.03
N LEU A 124 14.82 29.27 16.05
CA LEU A 124 15.72 29.06 17.18
C LEU A 124 16.27 30.36 17.81
N PRO A 125 16.84 31.33 17.05
CA PRO A 125 17.36 32.56 17.65
C PRO A 125 16.27 33.41 18.30
N PHE A 126 15.06 33.48 17.73
CA PHE A 126 13.95 34.23 18.34
C PHE A 126 13.43 33.58 19.61
N VAL A 127 13.30 32.25 19.62
CA VAL A 127 12.89 31.49 20.81
C VAL A 127 13.97 31.57 21.89
N GLY A 128 15.24 31.43 21.51
CA GLY A 128 16.39 31.58 22.41
C GLY A 128 16.45 32.97 23.04
N PHE A 129 16.23 34.03 22.25
CA PHE A 129 16.14 35.39 22.74
C PHE A 129 14.97 35.57 23.72
N ALA A 130 13.77 35.07 23.36
CA ALA A 130 12.58 35.20 24.20
C ALA A 130 12.74 34.46 25.54
N LEU A 131 13.32 33.26 25.52
CA LEU A 131 13.61 32.48 26.73
C LEU A 131 14.70 33.14 27.58
N ALA A 132 15.77 33.65 26.97
CA ALA A 132 16.82 34.39 27.66
C ALA A 132 16.27 35.67 28.30
N ALA A 133 15.43 36.41 27.57
CA ALA A 133 14.78 37.62 28.08
C ALA A 133 13.83 37.30 29.23
N MET A 134 13.01 36.25 29.10
CA MET A 134 12.12 35.79 30.17
C MET A 134 12.94 35.37 31.41
N TYR A 135 14.04 34.64 31.22
CA TYR A 135 14.88 34.20 32.33
C TYR A 135 15.59 35.36 33.05
N LEU A 136 16.18 36.29 32.30
CA LEU A 136 16.97 37.40 32.87
C LEU A 136 16.12 38.55 33.41
N PHE A 137 14.96 38.83 32.80
CA PHE A 137 14.10 39.96 33.19
C PHE A 137 12.89 39.56 34.04
N VAL A 138 12.32 38.35 33.87
CA VAL A 138 11.11 37.92 34.62
C VAL A 138 11.48 37.03 35.80
N LEU A 139 12.37 36.05 35.62
CA LEU A 139 12.81 35.15 36.70
C LEU A 139 13.96 35.71 37.54
N GLY A 140 14.52 36.87 37.16
CA GLY A 140 15.57 37.54 37.93
C GLY A 140 16.97 36.94 37.78
N GLY A 141 17.26 36.23 36.66
CA GLY A 141 18.61 35.78 36.36
C GLY A 141 19.60 36.95 36.32
N LEU A 142 20.67 36.88 37.12
CA LEU A 142 21.69 37.93 37.33
C LEU A 142 21.11 39.27 37.84
N PRO A 143 20.75 39.38 39.13
CA PRO A 143 20.16 40.60 39.69
C PRO A 143 21.11 41.80 39.74
N GLU A 144 22.43 41.58 39.82
CA GLU A 144 23.43 42.64 40.03
C GLU A 144 23.91 43.36 38.75
N GLN A 145 23.51 42.90 37.56
CA GLN A 145 24.04 43.45 36.31
C GLN A 145 23.11 44.50 35.67
N PRO A 146 23.67 45.58 35.08
CA PRO A 146 22.91 46.58 34.35
C PRO A 146 22.02 45.98 33.25
N PRO A 147 20.86 46.58 32.93
CA PRO A 147 19.94 46.09 31.91
C PRO A 147 20.59 45.97 30.52
N LEU A 148 21.61 46.79 30.25
CA LEU A 148 22.39 46.78 29.01
C LEU A 148 23.22 45.48 28.87
N ILE A 149 23.78 44.97 29.97
CA ILE A 149 24.55 43.71 29.96
C ILE A 149 23.62 42.50 29.82
N LYS A 150 22.45 42.53 30.48
CA LYS A 150 21.42 41.49 30.32
C LYS A 150 20.94 41.38 28.86
N LEU A 151 20.76 42.52 28.20
CA LEU A 151 20.35 42.59 26.80
C LEU A 151 21.47 42.06 25.87
N PHE A 152 22.73 42.37 26.17
CA PHE A 152 23.88 41.81 25.45
C PHE A 152 23.97 40.29 25.61
N VAL A 153 23.77 39.76 26.81
CA VAL A 153 23.73 38.30 27.07
C VAL A 153 22.57 37.64 26.32
N CYS A 154 21.38 38.25 26.28
CA CYS A 154 20.28 37.74 25.45
C CYS A 154 20.64 37.66 23.97
N ILE A 155 21.35 38.66 23.43
CA ILE A 155 21.78 38.67 22.02
C ILE A 155 22.83 37.58 21.77
N VAL A 156 23.78 37.38 22.69
CA VAL A 156 24.78 36.30 22.57
C VAL A 156 24.14 34.92 22.64
N VAL A 157 23.16 34.72 23.53
CA VAL A 157 22.40 33.46 23.63
C VAL A 157 21.54 33.23 22.38
N ALA A 158 20.93 34.28 21.84
CA ALA A 158 20.18 34.21 20.59
C ALA A 158 21.09 33.85 19.40
N TYR A 159 22.29 34.42 19.34
CA TYR A 159 23.29 34.12 18.32
C TYR A 159 23.84 32.70 18.45
N ALA A 160 24.06 32.22 19.67
CA ALA A 160 24.42 30.83 19.93
C ALA A 160 23.32 29.85 19.50
N GLY A 161 22.05 30.25 19.57
CA GLY A 161 20.92 29.46 19.06
C GLY A 161 20.85 29.38 17.53
N PHE A 162 21.49 30.30 16.80
CA PHE A 162 21.48 30.34 15.34
C PHE A 162 22.46 29.35 14.69
N TYR A 163 23.54 29.00 15.38
CA TYR A 163 24.67 28.22 14.86
C TYR A 163 24.56 26.73 15.21
#